data_AF-A0A7V9LCF8-F1
#
_entry.id   AF-A0A7V9LCF8-F1
#
_cell.length_a   1.000
_cell.length_b   1.000
_cell.length_c   1.000
_cell.angle_alpha   90.00
_cell.angle_beta   90.00
_cell.angle_gamma   90.00
#
_symmetry.space_group_name_H-M   'P 1'
#
loop_
_entity.id
_entity.type
_entity.pdbx_description
1 polymer ?
#
loop_
_entity_poly.entity_id
_entity_poly.type
_entity_poly.pdbx_seq_one_letter_code
_entity_poly.pdbx_strand_id
1 'polypeptide(L)' 'MSSIASADTMGSLGSLPATADALPRVAWESYSRIDEFARGGLGRIIRAIDKRTGRTVAIKEMLADNS' A
#
# COMPACT_ATOMS: atom_id res chain seq x y z
N MET A 1 -30.74 6.91 -19.00
CA MET A 1 -30.60 5.65 -18.23
C MET A 1 -29.26 5.04 -18.61
N SER A 2 -28.26 5.12 -17.74
CA SER A 2 -26.93 4.53 -17.96
C SER A 2 -26.72 3.47 -16.89
N SER A 3 -26.63 2.20 -17.32
CA SER A 3 -26.40 1.06 -16.45
C SER A 3 -24.96 1.09 -15.94
N ILE A 4 -24.77 1.21 -14.62
CA ILE A 4 -23.49 0.97 -13.96
C ILE A 4 -23.36 -0.55 -13.79
N ALA A 5 -22.40 -1.15 -14.48
CA ALA A 5 -22.03 -2.53 -14.23
C ALA A 5 -21.28 -2.59 -12.88
N SER A 6 -21.93 -3.12 -11.84
CA SER A 6 -21.26 -3.52 -10.60
C SER A 6 -20.79 -4.96 -10.77
N ALA A 7 -19.48 -5.17 -10.77
CA ALA A 7 -18.90 -6.50 -10.73
C ALA A 7 -18.62 -6.87 -9.27
N ASP A 8 -19.55 -7.58 -8.64
CA ASP A 8 -19.25 -8.26 -7.38
C ASP A 8 -18.19 -9.31 -7.68
N THR A 9 -17.02 -9.16 -7.06
CA THR A 9 -15.93 -10.14 -7.20
C THR A 9 -16.43 -11.48 -6.64
N MET A 10 -16.62 -12.49 -7.50
CA MET A 10 -16.88 -13.85 -7.04
C MET A 10 -15.67 -14.30 -6.21
N GLY A 11 -15.86 -14.33 -4.89
CA GLY A 11 -14.83 -14.72 -3.95
C GLY A 11 -14.29 -16.12 -4.26
N SER A 12 -13.00 -16.19 -4.59
CA SER A 12 -12.25 -17.44 -4.57
C SER A 12 -12.30 -18.01 -3.14
N LEU A 13 -12.70 -19.28 -2.99
CA LEU A 13 -12.91 -20.01 -1.73
C LEU A 13 -11.62 -20.28 -0.92
N GLY A 14 -10.60 -19.43 -1.00
CA GLY A 14 -9.27 -19.74 -0.46
C GLY A 14 -8.41 -18.54 -0.07
N SER A 15 -9.00 -17.41 0.33
CA SER A 15 -8.22 -16.32 0.95
C SER A 15 -8.39 -16.40 2.47
N LEU A 16 -7.45 -17.06 3.15
CA LEU A 16 -7.30 -16.91 4.60
C LEU A 16 -6.97 -15.44 4.93
N PRO A 17 -7.34 -14.93 6.12
CA PRO A 17 -6.88 -13.62 6.55
C PRO A 17 -5.34 -13.61 6.56
N ALA A 18 -4.73 -12.79 5.70
CA ALA A 18 -3.30 -12.54 5.73
C ALA A 18 -2.99 -11.80 7.03
N THR A 19 -2.35 -12.48 7.98
CA THR A 19 -1.81 -11.82 9.16
C THR A 19 -0.65 -10.92 8.72
N ALA A 20 -0.46 -9.77 9.40
CA ALA A 20 0.64 -8.87 9.07
C ALA A 20 2.01 -9.57 9.10
N ASP A 21 2.16 -10.57 9.97
CA ASP A 21 3.38 -11.37 10.10
C ASP A 21 3.64 -12.33 8.93
N ALA A 22 2.62 -12.64 8.13
CA ALA A 22 2.76 -13.48 6.94
C ALA A 22 3.35 -12.72 5.74
N LEU A 23 3.46 -11.38 5.83
CA LEU A 23 4.02 -10.56 4.76
C LEU A 23 5.54 -10.41 4.91
N PRO A 24 6.31 -10.52 3.81
CA PRO A 24 7.74 -10.26 3.85
C PRO A 24 8.00 -8.80 4.23
N ARG A 25 8.86 -8.58 5.22
CA ARG A 25 9.33 -7.24 5.58
C ARG A 25 10.44 -6.81 4.63
N VAL A 26 10.31 -5.61 4.07
CA VAL A 26 11.34 -4.99 3.25
C VAL A 26 12.01 -3.89 4.07
N ALA A 27 13.34 -3.89 4.11
CA ALA A 27 14.11 -2.88 4.81
C ALA A 27 13.89 -1.50 4.20
N TRP A 28 13.77 -0.48 5.04
CA TRP A 28 13.42 0.88 4.64
C TRP A 28 14.45 1.51 3.69
N GLU A 29 15.71 1.13 3.86
CA GLU A 29 16.87 1.56 3.08
C GLU A 29 16.81 1.09 1.62
N SER A 30 15.94 0.11 1.32
CA SER A 30 15.64 -0.35 -0.03
C SER A 30 14.95 0.72 -0.88
N TYR A 31 14.46 1.79 -0.26
CA TYR A 31 13.79 2.89 -0.94
C TYR A 31 14.58 4.20 -0.86
N SER A 32 14.67 4.91 -1.98
CA SER A 32 15.11 6.31 -2.01
C SER A 32 13.89 7.22 -1.96
N ARG A 33 13.62 7.83 -0.81
CA ARG A 33 12.47 8.72 -0.59
C ARG A 33 12.75 10.10 -1.19
N ILE A 34 11.76 10.66 -1.88
CA ILE A 34 11.89 11.94 -2.59
C ILE A 34 11.14 13.03 -1.82
N ASP A 35 9.81 12.97 -1.83
CA ASP A 35 8.95 13.98 -1.24
C ASP A 35 7.62 13.39 -0.74
N GLU A 36 6.96 14.10 0.16
CA GLU A 36 5.57 13.84 0.52
C GLU A 36 4.67 14.24 -0.65
N PHE A 37 3.93 13.27 -1.18
CA PHE A 37 3.05 13.47 -2.32
C PHE A 37 1.62 13.85 -1.89
N ALA A 38 1.14 13.29 -0.77
CA ALA A 38 -0.21 13.52 -0.28
C ALA A 38 -0.35 13.18 1.22
N ARG A 39 -1.44 13.68 1.82
CA ARG A 39 -1.82 13.42 3.22
C ARG A 39 -3.33 13.18 3.35
N GLY A 40 -3.70 12.25 4.24
CA GLY A 40 -5.09 11.98 4.59
C GLY A 40 -5.22 11.57 6.06
N GLY A 41 -6.44 11.25 6.49
CA GLY A 41 -6.75 10.98 7.91
C GLY A 41 -5.99 9.80 8.54
N LEU A 42 -5.52 8.84 7.73
CA LEU A 42 -4.79 7.65 8.18
C LEU A 42 -3.28 7.72 7.98
N GLY A 43 -2.74 8.88 7.56
CA GLY A 43 -1.31 9.08 7.35
C GLY A 43 -0.98 9.70 6.00
N ARG A 44 0.23 9.46 5.49
CA ARG A 44 0.77 10.17 4.32
C ARG A 44 1.29 9.23 3.22
N ILE A 45 1.44 9.79 2.02
CA ILE A 45 2.03 9.12 0.86
C ILE A 45 3.37 9.80 0.57
N ILE A 46 4.43 9.01 0.47
CA ILE A 46 5.75 9.47 0.03
C ILE A 46 6.05 8.89 -1.35
N ARG A 47 6.50 9.73 -2.28
CA ARG A 47 7.03 9.28 -3.56
C ARG A 47 8.48 8.83 -3.37
N ALA A 48 8.82 7.65 -3.89
CA ALA A 48 10.13 7.05 -3.72
C ALA A 48 10.56 6.24 -4.95
N ILE A 49 11.84 5.86 -5.00
CA ILE A 49 12.36 4.85 -5.94
C ILE A 49 12.66 3.56 -5.16
N ASP A 50 12.10 2.42 -5.56
CA ASP A 50 12.54 1.10 -5.08
C ASP A 50 13.89 0.76 -5.74
N LYS A 51 14.97 0.75 -4.95
CA LYS A 51 16.34 0.51 -5.45
C LYS A 51 16.53 -0.89 -6.01
N ARG A 52 15.69 -1.86 -5.62
CA ARG A 52 15.77 -3.24 -6.10
C ARG A 52 15.23 -3.40 -7.51
N THR A 53 14.27 -2.56 -7.89
CA THR A 53 13.57 -2.64 -9.19
C THR A 53 13.79 -1.44 -10.09
N GLY A 54 14.33 -0.34 -9.55
CA GLY A 54 14.51 0.93 -10.25
C GLY A 54 13.20 1.69 -10.51
N ARG A 55 12.07 1.25 -9.96
CA ARG A 55 10.75 1.82 -10.25
C ARG A 55 10.37 2.92 -9.27
N THR A 56 9.68 3.94 -9.79
CA THR A 56 8.96 4.90 -8.96
C THR A 56 7.79 4.22 -8.26
N VAL A 57 7.68 4.40 -6.95
CA VAL A 57 6.65 3.81 -6.09
C VAL A 57 6.06 4.87 -5.15
N ALA A 58 4.85 4.61 -4.68
CA ALA A 58 4.22 5.35 -3.59
C ALA A 58 4.32 4.51 -2.31
N ILE A 59 4.90 5.08 -1.27
CA ILE A 59 4.95 4.49 0.07
C ILE A 59 3.83 5.10 0.91
N LYS A 60 2.88 4.28 1.36
CA LYS A 60 1.86 4.68 2.34
C LYS A 60 2.41 4.49 3.74
N GLU A 61 2.68 5.58 4.43
CA GLU A 61 2.96 5.56 5.86
C GLU A 61 1.65 5.70 6.63
N MET A 62 1.38 4.74 7.49
CA MET A 62 0.24 4.74 8.39
C MET A 62 0.58 5.53 9.66
N LEU A 63 -0.41 6.22 10.24
CA LEU A 63 -0.27 6.72 11.61
C LEU A 63 -0.09 5.53 12.55
N ALA A 64 0.87 5.62 13.48
CA ALA A 64 0.98 4.63 14.53
C ALA A 64 -0.15 4.88 15.55
N ASP A 65 -0.89 3.82 15.91
CA ASP A 65 -1.76 3.88 17.07
C ASP A 65 -0.85 4.00 18.30
N ASN A 66 -0.86 5.16 18.94
CA ASN A 66 -0.14 5.42 20.17
C ASN A 66 -0.99 4.94 21.35
N SER A 67 -1.18 3.62 21.43
CA SER A 67 -1.87 2.92 22.53
C SER A 67 -0.96 2.75 23.74
#